data_AF-A0A022PDQ2-F1
#
_entry.id   AF-A0A022PDQ2-F1
#
_cell.length_a   1.000
_cell.length_b   1.000
_cell.length_c   1.000
_cell.angle_alpha   90.00
_cell.angle_beta   90.00
_cell.angle_gamma   90.00
#
_symmetry.space_group_name_H-M   'P 1'
#
loop_
_entity.id
_entity.type
_entity.pdbx_description
1 polymer ?
#
loop_
_entity_poly.entity_id
_entity_poly.type
_entity_poly.pdbx_seq_one_letter_code
_entity_poly.pdbx_strand_id
1 'polypeptide(L)'
;MNRSIIVIMLIFYILFIILLVVSIAIYKINQKKMDEIIELYIGKGLCLSTGVNIGRFLGVYGQFQVATFFYMLLTGKRMRINRPDSKYMPQESYDFIQNLPSNLTHWIKIYFITINIGGIFLFISMAMFLFEKYA
;
A
#
# COMPACT_ATOMS: atom_id res chain seq x y z
N MET A 1 -33.72 5.92 2.58
CA MET A 1 -32.65 6.24 1.61
C MET A 1 -33.19 6.97 0.40
N ASN A 2 -32.93 8.27 0.34
CA ASN A 2 -33.20 9.09 -0.84
C ASN A 2 -32.55 8.43 -2.07
N ARG A 3 -33.32 8.24 -3.16
CA ARG A 3 -32.85 7.60 -4.40
C ARG A 3 -31.53 8.22 -4.90
N SER A 4 -31.36 9.52 -4.74
CA SER A 4 -30.12 10.23 -5.10
C SER A 4 -28.91 9.79 -4.26
N ILE A 5 -29.10 9.56 -2.95
CA ILE A 5 -28.05 9.07 -2.04
C ILE A 5 -27.62 7.65 -2.45
N ILE A 6 -28.59 6.78 -2.79
CA ILE A 6 -28.30 5.41 -3.28
C ILE A 6 -27.40 5.46 -4.52
N VAL A 7 -27.75 6.32 -5.48
CA VAL A 7 -27.01 6.46 -6.73
C VAL A 7 -25.59 6.97 -6.47
N ILE A 8 -25.42 7.99 -5.63
CA ILE A 8 -24.09 8.52 -5.26
C ILE A 8 -23.23 7.44 -4.58
N MET A 9 -23.80 6.70 -3.62
CA MET A 9 -23.09 5.61 -2.94
C MET A 9 -22.63 4.52 -3.91
N LEU A 10 -23.50 4.15 -4.86
CA LEU A 10 -23.19 3.16 -5.88
C LEU A 10 -22.06 3.65 -6.81
N ILE A 11 -22.08 4.92 -7.21
CA ILE A 11 -21.01 5.51 -8.02
C ILE A 11 -19.67 5.44 -7.29
N PHE A 12 -19.60 5.84 -6.01
CA PHE A 12 -18.36 5.73 -5.24
C PHE A 12 -17.89 4.28 -5.06
N TYR A 13 -18.82 3.35 -4.85
CA TYR A 13 -18.48 1.94 -4.77
C TYR A 13 -17.91 1.41 -6.09
N ILE A 14 -18.51 1.75 -7.24
CA ILE A 14 -18.00 1.36 -8.56
C ILE A 14 -16.61 1.96 -8.80
N LEU A 15 -16.40 3.24 -8.47
CA LEU A 15 -15.09 3.89 -8.57
C LEU A 15 -14.03 3.20 -7.70
N PHE A 16 -14.40 2.76 -6.49
CA PHE A 16 -13.52 1.95 -5.63
C PHE A 16 -13.12 0.64 -6.33
N ILE A 17 -14.08 -0.11 -6.90
CA ILE A 17 -13.79 -1.38 -7.59
C ILE A 17 -12.86 -1.16 -8.79
N ILE A 18 -13.10 -0.11 -9.59
CA ILE A 18 -12.24 0.23 -10.73
C ILE A 18 -10.82 0.52 -10.26
N LEU A 19 -10.64 1.37 -9.24
CA LEU A 19 -9.33 1.70 -8.70
C LEU A 19 -8.64 0.51 -8.04
N LEU A 20 -9.39 -0.39 -7.41
CA LEU A 20 -8.86 -1.63 -6.86
C LEU A 20 -8.26 -2.50 -7.97
N VAL A 21 -9.00 -2.74 -9.06
CA VAL A 21 -8.51 -3.50 -10.22
C VAL A 21 -7.28 -2.84 -10.85
N VAL A 22 -7.32 -1.51 -11.04
CA VAL A 22 -6.17 -0.75 -11.56
C VAL A 22 -4.95 -0.90 -10.64
N SER A 23 -5.13 -0.83 -9.32
CA SER A 23 -4.01 -1.00 -8.37
C SER A 23 -3.39 -2.39 -8.45
N ILE A 24 -4.22 -3.45 -8.56
CA ILE A 24 -3.76 -4.84 -8.74
C ILE A 24 -2.99 -4.96 -10.06
N ALA A 25 -3.48 -4.35 -11.14
CA ALA A 25 -2.80 -4.35 -12.44
C ALA A 25 -1.44 -3.63 -12.37
N ILE A 26 -1.36 -2.45 -11.74
CA ILE A 26 -0.10 -1.72 -11.53
C ILE A 26 0.91 -2.59 -10.80
N TYR A 27 0.50 -3.24 -9.70
CA TYR A 27 1.41 -4.11 -8.95
C TYR A 27 1.84 -5.30 -9.80
N LYS A 28 0.90 -5.96 -10.50
CA LYS A 28 1.20 -7.15 -11.29
C LYS A 28 2.19 -6.87 -12.43
N ILE A 29 2.04 -5.73 -13.11
CA ILE A 29 2.97 -5.29 -14.16
C ILE A 29 4.37 -5.03 -13.59
N ASN A 30 4.46 -4.50 -12.37
CA ASN A 30 5.73 -4.17 -11.71
C ASN A 30 6.20 -5.26 -10.74
N GLN A 31 5.63 -6.46 -10.78
CA GLN A 31 5.93 -7.51 -9.81
C GLN A 31 7.43 -7.85 -9.81
N LYS A 32 8.04 -8.00 -10.99
CA LYS A 32 9.49 -8.26 -11.12
C LYS A 32 10.35 -7.19 -10.46
N LYS A 33 9.94 -5.91 -10.55
CA LYS A 33 10.65 -4.80 -9.90
C LYS A 33 10.53 -4.88 -8.38
N MET A 34 9.37 -5.28 -7.87
CA MET A 34 9.21 -5.47 -6.42
C MET A 34 10.08 -6.63 -5.92
N ASP A 35 10.10 -7.75 -6.66
CA ASP A 35 10.93 -8.91 -6.32
C ASP A 35 12.42 -8.52 -6.29
N GLU A 36 12.88 -7.76 -7.30
CA GLU A 36 14.24 -7.21 -7.34
C GLU A 36 14.55 -6.29 -6.14
N ILE A 37 13.66 -5.38 -5.78
CA ILE A 37 13.83 -4.52 -4.59
C ILE A 37 13.99 -5.37 -3.33
N ILE A 38 13.15 -6.40 -3.17
CA ILE A 38 13.17 -7.29 -2.00
C ILE A 38 14.49 -8.07 -1.96
N GLU A 39 14.94 -8.63 -3.07
CA GLU A 39 16.19 -9.38 -3.15
C GLU A 39 17.39 -8.50 -2.81
N LEU A 40 17.47 -7.29 -3.37
CA LEU A 40 18.55 -6.34 -3.07
C LEU A 40 18.53 -5.93 -1.58
N TYR A 41 17.34 -5.73 -1.02
CA TYR A 41 17.16 -5.36 0.38
C TYR A 41 17.57 -6.47 1.35
N ILE A 42 17.20 -7.72 1.06
CA ILE A 42 17.60 -8.91 1.83
C ILE A 42 19.10 -9.18 1.67
N GLY A 43 19.64 -9.04 0.46
CA GLY A 43 21.07 -9.23 0.17
C GLY A 43 21.97 -8.27 0.94
N LYS A 44 21.45 -7.08 1.29
CA LYS A 44 22.11 -6.13 2.20
C LYS A 44 21.99 -6.47 3.69
N GLY A 45 21.26 -7.53 4.05
CA GLY A 45 21.01 -7.91 5.44
C GLY A 45 20.03 -6.99 6.18
N LEU A 46 19.25 -6.18 5.46
CA LEU A 46 18.36 -5.18 6.05
C LEU A 46 17.11 -5.81 6.67
N CYS A 47 16.62 -5.19 7.74
CA CYS A 47 15.46 -5.65 8.48
C CYS A 47 14.17 -5.58 7.66
N LEU A 48 13.50 -6.71 7.42
CA LEU A 48 12.11 -6.71 6.96
C LEU A 48 11.14 -6.64 8.14
N SER A 49 10.01 -5.96 7.94
CA SER A 49 8.92 -5.99 8.92
C SER A 49 8.17 -7.34 8.87
N THR A 50 7.57 -7.73 9.99
CA THR A 50 6.70 -8.93 10.06
C THR A 50 5.59 -8.89 9.02
N GLY A 51 5.01 -7.71 8.78
CA GLY A 51 3.96 -7.52 7.77
C GLY A 51 4.43 -7.81 6.34
N VAL A 52 5.69 -7.54 6.00
CA VAL A 52 6.27 -7.88 4.70
C VAL A 52 6.50 -9.38 4.58
N ASN A 53 7.01 -10.03 5.63
CA ASN A 53 7.21 -11.47 5.62
C ASN A 53 5.89 -12.22 5.42
N ILE A 54 4.83 -11.79 6.12
CA ILE A 54 3.48 -12.34 5.93
C ILE A 54 2.94 -11.99 4.53
N GLY A 55 3.13 -10.74 4.09
CA GLY A 55 2.65 -10.27 2.79
C GLY A 55 3.27 -11.06 1.62
N ARG A 56 4.56 -11.41 1.72
CA ARG A 56 5.22 -12.26 0.72
C ARG A 56 4.62 -13.66 0.64
N PHE A 57 4.20 -14.24 1.77
CA PHE A 57 3.54 -15.54 1.81
C PHE A 57 2.13 -15.52 1.21
N LEU A 58 1.39 -14.41 1.40
CA LEU A 58 0.01 -14.26 0.95
C LEU A 58 -0.15 -13.95 -0.54
N GLY A 59 0.95 -13.80 -1.29
CA GLY A 59 0.92 -13.51 -2.72
C GLY A 59 0.14 -12.22 -3.02
N VAL A 60 -0.92 -12.33 -3.84
CA VAL A 60 -1.74 -11.16 -4.26
C VAL A 60 -2.37 -10.43 -3.07
N TYR A 61 -2.77 -11.15 -2.02
CA TYR A 61 -3.42 -10.56 -0.85
C TYR A 61 -2.45 -9.80 0.07
N GLY A 62 -1.15 -10.07 -0.06
CA GLY A 62 -0.09 -9.44 0.73
C GLY A 62 0.60 -8.25 0.05
N GLN A 63 0.24 -7.97 -1.21
CA GLN A 63 0.88 -6.94 -2.04
C GLN A 63 0.79 -5.55 -1.41
N PHE A 64 -0.33 -5.24 -0.78
CA PHE A 64 -0.54 -3.96 -0.13
C PHE A 64 0.43 -3.74 1.03
N GLN A 65 0.65 -4.75 1.87
CA GLN A 65 1.55 -4.69 3.01
C GLN A 65 3.00 -4.51 2.55
N VAL A 66 3.40 -5.25 1.51
CA VAL A 66 4.74 -5.17 0.91
C VAL A 66 4.98 -3.79 0.29
N ALA A 67 4.08 -3.33 -0.59
CA ALA A 67 4.23 -2.02 -1.23
C ALA A 67 4.17 -0.87 -0.23
N THR A 68 3.31 -0.96 0.79
CA THR A 68 3.20 0.08 1.83
C THR A 68 4.50 0.20 2.62
N PHE A 69 5.14 -0.92 2.96
CA PHE A 69 6.42 -0.90 3.65
C PHE A 69 7.50 -0.18 2.84
N PHE A 70 7.68 -0.54 1.56
CA PHE A 70 8.67 0.12 0.71
C PHE A 70 8.29 1.57 0.39
N TYR A 71 7.00 1.89 0.28
CA TYR A 71 6.53 3.26 0.17
C TYR A 71 6.92 4.10 1.40
N MET A 72 6.77 3.55 2.61
CA MET A 72 7.15 4.24 3.84
C MET A 72 8.67 4.48 3.91
N LEU A 73 9.49 3.52 3.50
CA LEU A 73 10.95 3.70 3.38
C LEU A 73 11.30 4.79 2.34
N LEU A 74 10.69 4.71 1.16
CA LEU A 74 10.91 5.65 0.05
C LEU A 74 10.50 7.09 0.41
N THR A 75 9.54 7.26 1.31
CA THR A 75 9.05 8.58 1.76
C THR A 75 9.64 9.03 3.09
N GLY A 76 10.54 8.27 3.69
CA GLY A 76 11.17 8.63 4.97
C GLY A 76 10.20 8.59 6.16
N LYS A 77 9.05 7.92 6.04
CA LYS A 77 8.08 7.82 7.13
C LYS A 77 8.65 6.96 8.25
N ARG A 78 8.76 7.51 9.47
CA ARG A 78 9.24 6.77 10.64
C ARG A 78 8.34 5.57 10.92
N MET A 79 8.93 4.38 10.83
CA MET A 79 8.26 3.12 11.15
C MET A 79 8.77 2.60 12.48
N ARG A 80 7.84 2.23 13.35
CA ARG A 80 8.16 1.54 14.59
C ARG A 80 8.41 0.08 14.27
N ILE A 81 9.56 -0.43 14.68
CA ILE A 81 9.83 -1.87 14.71
C ILE A 81 9.94 -2.24 16.18
N ASN A 82 9.15 -3.20 16.66
CA ASN A 82 9.27 -3.69 18.03
C ASN A 82 10.38 -4.74 18.08
N ARG A 83 11.60 -4.35 17.70
CA ARG A 83 12.76 -5.21 17.91
C ARG A 83 13.40 -4.92 19.28
N PRO A 84 14.10 -5.89 19.88
CA PRO A 84 14.75 -5.71 21.17
C PRO A 84 15.83 -4.62 21.17
N ASP A 85 16.49 -4.43 20.03
CA ASP A 85 17.64 -3.56 19.80
C ASP A 85 17.28 -2.13 19.36
N SER A 86 16.10 -1.94 18.73
CA SER A 86 15.64 -0.63 18.31
C SER A 86 14.12 -0.54 18.26
N LYS A 87 13.59 0.60 18.74
CA LYS A 87 12.17 0.96 18.63
C LYS A 87 11.78 1.37 17.20
N TYR A 88 12.73 1.82 16.39
CA TYR A 88 12.47 2.39 15.07
C TYR A 88 13.32 1.73 13.99
N MET A 89 12.83 1.80 12.76
CA MET A 89 13.56 1.31 11.61
C MET A 89 14.92 2.01 11.48
N PRO A 90 16.03 1.27 11.28
CA PRO A 90 17.35 1.87 11.10
C PRO A 90 17.40 2.82 9.91
N GLN A 91 18.22 3.87 9.99
CA GLN A 91 18.34 4.88 8.93
C GLN A 91 18.86 4.28 7.61
N GLU A 92 19.76 3.30 7.69
CA GLU A 92 20.25 2.50 6.56
C GLU A 92 19.10 1.88 5.73
N SER A 93 18.01 1.54 6.44
CA SER A 93 16.66 1.27 5.95
C SER A 93 16.22 2.12 4.77
N TYR A 94 16.18 3.40 5.09
CA TYR A 94 15.64 4.48 4.29
C TYR A 94 16.63 4.88 3.22
N ASP A 95 17.89 5.08 3.61
CA ASP A 95 18.95 5.53 2.71
C ASP A 95 19.13 4.53 1.56
N PHE A 96 19.07 3.24 1.84
CA PHE A 96 19.15 2.22 0.80
C PHE A 96 18.02 2.34 -0.24
N ILE A 97 16.76 2.37 0.20
CA ILE A 97 15.61 2.43 -0.70
C ILE A 97 15.53 3.76 -1.45
N GLN A 98 15.91 4.87 -0.81
CA GLN A 98 15.90 6.20 -1.42
C GLN A 98 16.99 6.37 -2.48
N ASN A 99 18.09 5.63 -2.38
CA ASN A 99 19.17 5.62 -3.37
C ASN A 99 18.92 4.66 -4.55
N LEU A 100 17.86 3.85 -4.52
CA LEU A 100 17.49 3.00 -5.67
C LEU A 100 17.03 3.85 -6.86
N PRO A 101 17.29 3.39 -8.09
CA PRO A 101 16.95 4.17 -9.28
C PRO A 101 15.43 4.37 -9.41
N SER A 102 15.02 5.57 -9.80
CA SER A 102 13.60 5.94 -9.82
C SER A 102 12.76 5.07 -10.76
N ASN A 103 13.34 4.50 -11.81
CA ASN A 103 12.64 3.56 -12.70
C ASN A 103 12.14 2.29 -11.97
N LEU A 104 12.81 1.94 -10.87
CA LEU A 104 12.53 0.78 -10.02
C LEU A 104 11.51 1.11 -8.94
N THR A 105 11.49 2.34 -8.42
CA THR A 105 10.70 2.70 -7.21
C THR A 105 9.48 3.58 -7.49
N HIS A 106 9.45 4.33 -8.60
CA HIS A 106 8.41 5.34 -8.85
C HIS A 106 6.99 4.75 -8.88
N TRP A 107 6.83 3.56 -9.47
CA TRP A 107 5.55 2.87 -9.56
C TRP A 107 4.93 2.56 -8.18
N ILE A 108 5.75 2.42 -7.12
CA ILE A 108 5.28 2.16 -5.75
C ILE A 108 4.45 3.36 -5.25
N LYS A 109 4.87 4.59 -5.58
CA LYS A 109 4.12 5.80 -5.24
C LYS A 109 2.77 5.83 -5.98
N ILE A 110 2.77 5.52 -7.27
CA ILE A 110 1.56 5.45 -8.09
C ILE A 110 0.59 4.41 -7.53
N TYR A 111 1.09 3.21 -7.24
CA TYR A 111 0.31 2.13 -6.63
C TYR A 111 -0.31 2.59 -5.30
N PHE A 112 0.50 3.15 -4.40
CA PHE A 112 0.06 3.59 -3.08
C PHE A 112 -1.02 4.67 -3.18
N ILE A 113 -0.84 5.67 -4.06
CA ILE A 113 -1.84 6.72 -4.27
C ILE A 113 -3.14 6.12 -4.82
N THR A 114 -3.05 5.23 -5.82
CA THR A 114 -4.21 4.62 -6.47
C THR A 114 -5.07 3.85 -5.48
N ILE A 115 -4.46 2.97 -4.67
CA ILE A 115 -5.20 2.16 -3.70
C ILE A 115 -5.80 3.01 -2.57
N ASN A 116 -5.13 4.08 -2.13
CA ASN A 116 -5.65 4.97 -1.09
C ASN A 116 -6.82 5.84 -1.61
N ILE A 117 -6.76 6.33 -2.84
CA ILE A 117 -7.91 7.03 -3.46
C ILE A 117 -9.11 6.09 -3.53
N GLY A 118 -8.90 4.83 -3.95
CA GLY A 118 -9.94 3.81 -3.92
C GLY A 118 -10.52 3.62 -2.52
N GLY A 119 -9.64 3.46 -1.52
CA GLY A 119 -10.04 3.33 -0.12
C GLY A 119 -10.89 4.49 0.38
N ILE A 120 -10.56 5.73 0.00
CA ILE A 120 -11.36 6.92 0.35
C ILE A 120 -12.78 6.81 -0.22
N PHE A 121 -12.96 6.40 -1.47
CA PHE A 121 -14.31 6.20 -2.04
C PHE A 121 -15.10 5.13 -1.30
N LEU A 122 -14.44 4.03 -0.90
CA LEU A 122 -15.07 2.99 -0.07
C LEU A 122 -15.51 3.56 1.30
N PHE A 123 -14.63 4.30 1.97
CA PHE A 123 -14.94 4.91 3.28
C PHE A 123 -16.08 5.91 3.20
N ILE A 124 -16.12 6.77 2.18
CA ILE A 124 -17.22 7.72 1.97
C ILE A 124 -18.53 6.96 1.73
N SER A 125 -18.52 5.95 0.85
CA SER A 125 -19.71 5.13 0.57
C SER A 125 -20.23 4.43 1.85
N MET A 126 -19.32 3.87 2.65
CA MET A 126 -19.67 3.23 3.92
C MET A 126 -20.16 4.23 4.98
N ALA A 127 -19.54 5.41 5.08
CA ALA A 127 -20.00 6.45 5.99
C ALA A 127 -21.42 6.90 5.64
N MET A 128 -21.71 7.14 4.36
CA MET A 128 -23.05 7.49 3.88
C MET A 128 -24.07 6.40 4.22
N PHE A 129 -23.71 5.12 4.04
CA PHE A 129 -24.57 4.00 4.43
C PHE A 129 -24.89 3.99 5.92
N LEU A 130 -23.87 4.19 6.76
CA LEU A 130 -24.00 4.15 8.21
C LEU A 130 -24.80 5.34 8.74
N PHE A 131 -24.54 6.55 8.22
CA PHE A 131 -25.32 7.73 8.58
C PHE A 131 -26.79 7.54 8.26
N GLU A 132 -27.14 7.10 7.05
CA GLU A 132 -28.56 6.89 6.70
C GLU A 132 -29.23 5.79 7.54
N LYS A 133 -28.48 4.76 7.93
CA LYS A 133 -29.04 3.63 8.69
C LYS A 133 -29.22 3.92 10.17
N TYR A 134 -28.39 4.79 10.75
CA TYR A 134 -28.27 4.92 12.21
C TYR A 134 -28.36 6.35 12.76
N ALA A 135 -28.35 7.39 11.92
CA ALA A 135 -28.56 8.78 12.32
C ALA A 135 -29.95 9.27 11.90
#